data_AF-A0A7S0NXI6-F1
#
_entry.id   AF-A0A7S0NXI6-F1
#
_cell.length_a   1.000
_cell.length_b   1.000
_cell.length_c   1.000
_cell.angle_alpha   90.00
_cell.angle_beta   90.00
_cell.angle_gamma   90.00
#
_symmetry.space_group_name_H-M   'P 1'
#
loop_
_entity.id
_entity.type
_entity.pdbx_description
1 polymer ?
#
loop_
_entity_poly.entity_id
_entity_poly.type
_entity_poly.pdbx_seq_one_letter_code
_entity_poly.pdbx_strand_id
1 'polypeptide(L)'
;KNRMWSWPRKILSRKMAGVGRSASSAIVPALAASELNALASSVAATPLPSLATDLISKQASEAELLEWCVGPVGLRECVAADYVGKLLDEGFDSPAAISMSSPDDLVRLRIRTGHARMMLARASELKPTAAAAAPATSGLAPPRLFDYKTVTSNVAVVDAIEAIEEAFGKLAQGKVDVPFPMHIGIDETSAAGPGDCHIKGGYVSGAKTWTVKLACVSFYKNLDKGLPPGGGIFVVMNAETGAPLAIMQENRFLTDLRTGAAGAVSVKYLSAPKHDQVGFIGCGAIAKVMARATAAVRPGFKGFAYGFAGAEDFCAQMSEELGVDFAVCKSAQELCSKSDIVFTQTPGSEVVLEKKWLRSHALVIASGSDQPTKQELPVDLLAGSKYVCDLVKQVSKVGELR
;
A
#
# COMPACT_ATOMS: atom_id res chain seq x y z
N LYS A 1 37.15 27.25 -30.41
CA LYS A 1 37.00 27.45 -28.94
C LYS A 1 36.34 26.18 -28.39
N ASN A 2 37.08 25.07 -28.23
CA ASN A 2 37.83 24.66 -27.01
C ASN A 2 36.95 24.80 -25.75
N ARG A 3 36.56 23.72 -25.05
CA ARG A 3 37.45 22.70 -24.45
C ARG A 3 36.84 21.30 -24.35
N MET A 4 37.72 20.29 -24.48
CA MET A 4 37.52 18.91 -24.02
C MET A 4 37.38 18.83 -22.49
N TRP A 5 36.70 17.80 -22.01
CA TRP A 5 36.94 17.22 -20.68
C TRP A 5 37.26 15.73 -20.81
N SER A 6 38.55 15.40 -20.67
CA SER A 6 39.05 14.03 -20.65
C SER A 6 39.08 13.48 -19.22
N TRP A 7 38.48 12.31 -18.99
CA TRP A 7 38.59 11.60 -17.70
C TRP A 7 39.94 10.85 -17.56
N PRO A 8 40.65 10.95 -16.42
CA PRO A 8 41.86 10.17 -16.19
C PRO A 8 41.55 8.70 -15.81
N ARG A 9 42.24 7.75 -16.44
CA ARG A 9 42.29 6.33 -15.98
C ARG A 9 43.51 6.09 -15.07
N LYS A 10 43.37 5.12 -14.14
CA LYS A 10 44.34 4.67 -13.11
C LYS A 10 44.46 5.67 -11.95
N ILE A 11 44.29 5.30 -10.69
CA ILE A 11 45.19 4.51 -9.81
C ILE A 11 44.33 4.11 -8.56
N LEU A 12 44.48 3.00 -7.81
CA LEU A 12 45.52 1.97 -7.63
C LEU A 12 44.87 0.58 -7.38
N SER A 13 45.61 -0.53 -7.50
CA SER A 13 45.31 -1.84 -6.87
C SER A 13 46.15 -2.04 -5.60
N ARG A 14 45.58 -2.51 -4.46
CA ARG A 14 46.37 -3.05 -3.33
C ARG A 14 45.60 -3.99 -2.37
N LYS A 15 46.08 -5.23 -2.34
CA LYS A 15 46.14 -6.20 -1.22
C LYS A 15 44.88 -6.48 -0.36
N MET A 16 44.35 -7.68 -0.55
CA MET A 16 43.94 -8.53 0.59
C MET A 16 45.17 -8.91 1.44
N ALA A 17 45.07 -8.76 2.76
CA ALA A 17 45.75 -9.55 3.80
C ALA A 17 45.06 -9.23 5.14
N GLY A 18 44.64 -10.23 5.90
CA GLY A 18 43.60 -10.06 6.92
C GLY A 18 44.05 -9.94 8.38
N VAL A 19 43.13 -9.41 9.19
CA VAL A 19 42.97 -9.50 10.66
C VAL A 19 41.45 -9.31 10.90
N GLY A 20 40.70 -9.99 11.78
CA GLY A 20 40.92 -11.12 12.69
C GLY A 20 39.52 -11.52 13.26
N ARG A 21 39.36 -12.69 13.89
CA ARG A 21 38.07 -13.13 14.47
C ARG A 21 37.84 -12.59 15.90
N SER A 22 36.55 -12.52 16.30
CA SER A 22 36.02 -12.07 17.61
C SER A 22 36.15 -10.54 17.85
N ALA A 23 35.22 -9.81 18.48
CA ALA A 23 33.89 -10.13 19.02
C ALA A 23 32.96 -8.90 18.78
N SER A 24 31.66 -8.86 19.11
CA SER A 24 30.79 -9.75 19.89
C SER A 24 29.35 -9.77 19.34
N SER A 25 28.37 -10.22 20.12
CA SER A 25 26.94 -10.31 19.75
C SER A 25 26.12 -9.09 20.21
N ALA A 26 25.31 -8.55 19.30
CA ALA A 26 24.07 -7.84 19.63
C ALA A 26 22.96 -8.35 18.71
N ILE A 27 22.29 -9.43 19.12
CA ILE A 27 21.13 -9.97 18.42
C ILE A 27 19.95 -9.05 18.71
N VAL A 28 19.54 -8.26 17.72
CA VAL A 28 18.22 -7.63 17.73
C VAL A 28 17.20 -8.73 17.38
N PRO A 29 16.20 -9.02 18.24
CA PRO A 29 15.28 -10.12 17.98
C PRO A 29 14.40 -9.80 16.77
N ALA A 30 14.22 -10.80 15.89
CA ALA A 30 13.15 -10.76 14.91
C ALA A 30 11.79 -10.73 15.63
N LEU A 31 10.88 -9.87 15.16
CA LEU A 31 9.53 -9.77 15.71
C LEU A 31 8.81 -11.12 15.57
N ALA A 32 8.22 -11.60 16.65
CA ALA A 32 7.61 -12.93 16.67
C ALA A 32 6.23 -12.90 16.00
N ALA A 33 5.86 -13.98 15.30
CA ALA A 33 4.55 -14.10 14.63
C ALA A 33 3.34 -13.93 15.59
N SER A 34 3.55 -14.10 16.90
CA SER A 34 2.57 -13.78 17.94
C SER A 34 2.16 -12.30 17.98
N GLU A 35 3.06 -11.37 17.67
CA GLU A 35 2.77 -9.93 17.67
C GLU A 35 1.93 -9.50 16.46
N LEU A 36 2.10 -10.19 15.32
CA LEU A 36 1.22 -10.05 14.15
C LEU A 36 -0.20 -10.56 14.42
N ASN A 37 -0.33 -11.65 15.18
CA ASN A 37 -1.63 -12.22 15.54
C ASN A 37 -2.35 -11.41 16.64
N ALA A 38 -1.62 -10.74 17.54
CA ALA A 38 -2.21 -9.85 18.55
C ALA A 38 -3.02 -8.71 17.91
N LEU A 39 -2.51 -8.13 16.81
CA LEU A 39 -3.19 -7.12 15.99
C LEU A 39 -4.51 -7.61 15.34
N ALA A 40 -4.73 -8.93 15.27
CA ALA A 40 -5.92 -9.49 14.63
C ALA A 40 -7.13 -9.67 15.56
N SER A 41 -6.95 -9.51 16.88
CA SER A 41 -7.84 -10.12 17.89
C SER A 41 -8.63 -9.14 18.77
N SER A 42 -8.56 -7.83 18.53
CA SER A 42 -9.02 -6.79 19.47
C SER A 42 -10.34 -6.09 19.11
N VAL A 43 -11.30 -6.77 18.43
CA VAL A 43 -12.56 -6.15 17.97
C VAL A 43 -13.77 -7.03 18.26
N ALA A 44 -14.62 -6.63 19.22
CA ALA A 44 -15.99 -7.14 19.36
C ALA A 44 -16.87 -6.25 20.28
N ALA A 45 -17.96 -5.69 19.74
CA ALA A 45 -19.32 -5.67 20.33
C ALA A 45 -20.27 -4.78 19.47
N THR A 46 -21.53 -5.21 19.31
CA THR A 46 -22.56 -4.53 18.50
C THR A 46 -23.48 -3.66 19.36
N PRO A 47 -23.87 -2.44 18.94
CA PRO A 47 -24.74 -1.56 19.74
C PRO A 47 -26.25 -1.87 19.64
N LEU A 48 -27.02 -1.34 20.60
CA LEU A 48 -28.48 -1.48 20.74
C LEU A 48 -29.28 -0.46 19.89
N PRO A 49 -30.61 -0.65 19.71
CA PRO A 49 -31.45 0.17 18.81
C PRO A 49 -31.66 1.63 19.26
N SER A 50 -31.87 2.53 18.30
CA SER A 50 -31.78 3.98 18.47
C SER A 50 -32.86 4.65 19.33
N LEU A 51 -34.12 4.15 19.34
CA LEU A 51 -35.25 4.81 20.01
C LEU A 51 -35.03 5.03 21.52
N ALA A 52 -34.27 4.11 22.13
CA ALA A 52 -33.84 4.15 23.53
C ALA A 52 -33.05 5.42 23.89
N THR A 53 -32.27 5.96 22.95
CA THR A 53 -31.32 7.05 23.19
C THR A 53 -31.98 8.42 23.30
N ASP A 54 -33.07 8.66 22.57
CA ASP A 54 -33.73 9.97 22.49
C ASP A 54 -34.58 10.31 23.73
N LEU A 55 -34.91 9.32 24.56
CA LEU A 55 -35.66 9.49 25.82
C LEU A 55 -34.77 9.80 27.03
N ILE A 56 -33.46 9.94 26.83
CA ILE A 56 -32.48 10.23 27.89
C ILE A 56 -32.38 11.75 28.16
N SER A 57 -32.70 12.59 27.17
CA SER A 57 -32.40 14.03 27.16
C SER A 57 -33.62 14.96 27.04
N LYS A 58 -34.83 14.40 26.98
CA LYS A 58 -36.10 15.16 26.87
C LYS A 58 -37.14 14.65 27.87
N GLN A 59 -38.03 15.53 28.29
CA GLN A 59 -39.28 15.15 28.94
C GLN A 59 -40.12 14.33 27.93
N ALA A 60 -40.43 13.08 28.27
CA ALA A 60 -41.18 12.19 27.40
C ALA A 60 -42.68 12.52 27.45
N SER A 61 -43.35 12.47 26.30
CA SER A 61 -44.80 12.46 26.27
C SER A 61 -45.37 11.14 26.81
N GLU A 62 -46.64 11.15 27.21
CA GLU A 62 -47.35 9.96 27.71
C GLU A 62 -47.23 8.76 26.76
N ALA A 63 -47.38 9.01 25.44
CA ALA A 63 -47.26 7.98 24.41
C ALA A 63 -45.85 7.39 24.32
N GLU A 64 -44.81 8.21 24.48
CA GLU A 64 -43.41 7.76 24.40
C GLU A 64 -42.99 6.96 25.64
N LEU A 65 -43.44 7.37 26.83
CA LEU A 65 -43.18 6.63 28.06
C LEU A 65 -43.96 5.30 28.09
N LEU A 66 -45.16 5.27 27.48
CA LEU A 66 -45.95 4.06 27.24
C LEU A 66 -45.24 3.10 26.28
N GLU A 67 -44.75 3.57 25.13
CA GLU A 67 -44.00 2.76 24.17
C GLU A 67 -42.74 2.16 24.81
N TRP A 68 -42.00 2.95 25.60
CA TRP A 68 -40.85 2.46 26.35
C TRP A 68 -41.21 1.38 27.39
N CYS A 69 -42.32 1.56 28.11
CA CYS A 69 -42.81 0.57 29.07
C CYS A 69 -43.26 -0.74 28.39
N VAL A 70 -43.82 -0.68 27.18
CA VAL A 70 -44.29 -1.88 26.45
C VAL A 70 -43.15 -2.62 25.76
N GLY A 71 -42.32 -1.93 24.97
CA GLY A 71 -41.24 -2.56 24.22
C GLY A 71 -40.01 -2.88 25.09
N PRO A 72 -39.13 -1.90 25.38
CA PRO A 72 -37.92 -2.07 26.20
C PRO A 72 -38.13 -2.74 27.57
N VAL A 73 -39.14 -2.34 28.34
CA VAL A 73 -39.42 -2.96 29.66
C VAL A 73 -40.20 -4.27 29.55
N GLY A 74 -40.96 -4.49 28.47
CA GLY A 74 -41.71 -5.72 28.23
C GLY A 74 -43.00 -5.83 29.06
N LEU A 75 -43.61 -4.71 29.45
CA LEU A 75 -44.90 -4.71 30.14
C LEU A 75 -46.05 -4.88 29.15
N ARG A 76 -47.16 -5.47 29.60
CA ARG A 76 -48.40 -5.48 28.83
C ARG A 76 -48.96 -4.05 28.76
N GLU A 77 -49.43 -3.64 27.59
CA GLU A 77 -49.94 -2.29 27.29
C GLU A 77 -50.92 -1.76 28.33
N CYS A 78 -51.94 -2.54 28.71
CA CYS A 78 -52.90 -2.16 29.76
C CYS A 78 -52.27 -1.95 31.15
N VAL A 79 -51.18 -2.65 31.46
CA VAL A 79 -50.42 -2.50 32.72
C VAL A 79 -49.47 -1.31 32.64
N ALA A 80 -48.93 -1.02 31.46
CA ALA A 80 -48.08 0.13 31.21
C ALA A 80 -48.88 1.44 31.29
N ALA A 81 -50.05 1.52 30.64
CA ALA A 81 -50.96 2.67 30.71
C ALA A 81 -51.37 2.99 32.15
N ASP A 82 -51.72 1.97 32.94
CA ASP A 82 -52.01 2.08 34.37
C ASP A 82 -50.85 2.66 35.21
N TYR A 83 -49.61 2.60 34.73
CA TYR A 83 -48.43 3.12 35.43
C TYR A 83 -47.96 4.47 34.91
N VAL A 84 -48.01 4.70 33.59
CA VAL A 84 -47.48 5.92 32.96
C VAL A 84 -48.11 7.19 33.54
N GLY A 85 -49.43 7.25 33.70
CA GLY A 85 -50.08 8.42 34.31
C GLY A 85 -49.55 8.72 35.73
N LYS A 86 -49.41 7.68 36.56
CA LYS A 86 -48.88 7.82 37.94
C LYS A 86 -47.40 8.20 37.98
N LEU A 87 -46.63 7.76 36.99
CA LEU A 87 -45.21 8.13 36.84
C LEU A 87 -45.10 9.61 36.48
N LEU A 88 -45.90 10.09 35.52
CA LEU A 88 -45.92 11.49 35.11
C LEU A 88 -46.40 12.43 36.23
N ASP A 89 -47.45 12.07 36.95
CA ASP A 89 -47.99 12.84 38.09
C ASP A 89 -46.94 13.11 39.19
N GLU A 90 -45.98 12.20 39.36
CA GLU A 90 -44.93 12.25 40.38
C GLU A 90 -43.55 12.59 39.81
N GLY A 91 -43.49 13.11 38.58
CA GLY A 91 -42.27 13.64 37.95
C GLY A 91 -41.30 12.59 37.38
N PHE A 92 -41.71 11.33 37.25
CA PHE A 92 -40.97 10.28 36.56
C PHE A 92 -41.20 10.34 35.05
N ASP A 93 -40.92 11.51 34.46
CA ASP A 93 -41.25 11.90 33.09
C ASP A 93 -40.30 11.40 32.00
N SER A 94 -39.38 10.50 32.36
CA SER A 94 -38.40 9.90 31.47
C SER A 94 -37.83 8.62 32.09
N PRO A 95 -37.30 7.69 31.28
CA PRO A 95 -36.50 6.58 31.80
C PRO A 95 -35.30 7.07 32.62
N ALA A 96 -34.73 8.23 32.30
CA ALA A 96 -33.66 8.85 33.08
C ALA A 96 -34.13 9.21 34.51
N ALA A 97 -35.29 9.85 34.66
CA ALA A 97 -35.89 10.15 35.96
C ALA A 97 -36.19 8.86 36.76
N ILE A 98 -36.74 7.84 36.11
CA ILE A 98 -36.96 6.51 36.71
C ILE A 98 -35.63 5.90 37.19
N SER A 99 -34.53 6.02 36.42
CA SER A 99 -33.22 5.44 36.77
C SER A 99 -32.58 5.98 38.05
N MET A 100 -33.06 7.14 38.51
CA MET A 100 -32.59 7.84 39.71
C MET A 100 -33.44 7.54 40.96
N SER A 101 -34.55 6.81 40.82
CA SER A 101 -35.45 6.45 41.92
C SER A 101 -35.02 5.14 42.60
N SER A 102 -35.58 4.86 43.78
CA SER A 102 -35.50 3.54 44.40
C SER A 102 -36.68 2.63 43.96
N PRO A 103 -36.59 1.31 44.13
CA PRO A 103 -37.73 0.41 43.98
C PRO A 103 -38.91 0.76 44.90
N ASP A 104 -38.62 1.31 46.08
CA ASP A 104 -39.64 1.66 47.07
C ASP A 104 -40.44 2.90 46.66
N ASP A 105 -39.82 3.86 45.94
CA ASP A 105 -40.51 5.02 45.40
C ASP A 105 -41.55 4.61 44.36
N LEU A 106 -41.17 3.73 43.42
CA LEU A 106 -42.11 3.19 42.43
C LEU A 106 -43.20 2.32 43.08
N VAL A 107 -42.88 1.56 44.13
CA VAL A 107 -43.86 0.76 44.88
C VAL A 107 -44.87 1.65 45.63
N ARG A 108 -44.49 2.85 46.09
CA ARG A 108 -45.45 3.84 46.65
C ARG A 108 -46.51 4.27 45.62
N LEU A 109 -46.15 4.33 44.33
CA LEU A 109 -47.08 4.57 43.21
C LEU A 109 -47.99 3.36 42.89
N ARG A 110 -47.96 2.31 43.73
CA ARG A 110 -48.64 1.02 43.52
C ARG A 110 -48.15 0.25 42.29
N ILE A 111 -46.95 0.56 41.78
CA ILE A 111 -46.27 -0.27 40.77
C ILE A 111 -45.81 -1.55 41.46
N ARG A 112 -46.05 -2.72 40.83
CA ARG A 112 -45.65 -4.00 41.42
C ARG A 112 -44.13 -4.07 41.52
N THR A 113 -43.60 -4.56 42.64
CA THR A 113 -42.14 -4.61 42.92
C THR A 113 -41.32 -5.30 41.82
N GLY A 114 -41.88 -6.31 41.15
CA GLY A 114 -41.25 -6.94 39.98
C GLY A 114 -41.14 -5.99 38.78
N HIS A 115 -42.22 -5.27 38.46
CA HIS A 115 -42.24 -4.28 37.37
C HIS A 115 -41.35 -3.08 37.69
N ALA A 116 -41.36 -2.59 38.95
CA ALA A 116 -40.47 -1.54 39.41
C ALA A 116 -38.99 -1.90 39.21
N ARG A 117 -38.59 -3.14 39.54
CA ARG A 117 -37.23 -3.64 39.29
C ARG A 117 -36.90 -3.77 37.80
N MET A 118 -37.86 -4.20 36.97
CA MET A 118 -37.67 -4.27 35.51
C MET A 118 -37.51 -2.88 34.88
N MET A 119 -38.36 -1.93 35.27
CA MET A 119 -38.25 -0.52 34.89
C MET A 119 -36.89 0.05 35.28
N LEU A 120 -36.48 -0.11 36.55
CA LEU A 120 -35.19 0.37 37.05
C LEU A 120 -33.99 -0.27 36.34
N ALA A 121 -34.04 -1.57 36.04
CA ALA A 121 -33.00 -2.26 35.29
C ALA A 121 -32.84 -1.65 33.88
N ARG A 122 -33.94 -1.55 33.11
CA ARG A 122 -33.93 -0.95 31.77
C ARG A 122 -33.59 0.54 31.78
N ALA A 123 -34.09 1.28 32.75
CA ALA A 123 -33.76 2.68 32.97
C ALA A 123 -32.26 2.85 33.27
N SER A 124 -31.63 1.91 33.99
CA SER A 124 -30.19 1.92 34.25
C SER A 124 -29.34 1.57 33.02
N GLU A 125 -29.86 0.76 32.09
CA GLU A 125 -29.26 0.51 30.77
C GLU A 125 -29.31 1.76 29.87
N LEU A 126 -30.23 2.70 30.15
CA LEU A 126 -30.36 4.00 29.49
C LEU A 126 -29.58 5.13 30.19
N LYS A 127 -28.75 4.82 31.18
CA LYS A 127 -27.77 5.81 31.66
C LYS A 127 -26.86 6.18 30.49
N PRO A 128 -26.50 7.48 30.31
CA PRO A 128 -25.52 7.85 29.31
C PRO A 128 -24.24 7.04 29.55
N THR A 129 -23.85 6.20 28.58
CA THR A 129 -22.48 5.69 28.50
C THR A 129 -21.58 6.91 28.43
N ALA A 130 -20.94 7.24 29.57
CA ALA A 130 -20.26 8.49 29.92
C ALA A 130 -20.14 9.49 28.75
N ALA A 131 -21.21 10.29 28.59
CA ALA A 131 -21.42 11.33 27.56
C ALA A 131 -20.40 11.31 26.42
N ALA A 132 -20.49 10.26 25.58
CA ALA A 132 -19.55 9.85 24.53
C ALA A 132 -18.25 10.69 24.53
N ALA A 133 -17.38 10.39 25.51
CA ALA A 133 -16.26 11.26 25.89
C ALA A 133 -15.58 11.84 24.65
N ALA A 134 -15.61 13.18 24.52
CA ALA A 134 -15.25 13.92 23.31
C ALA A 134 -14.04 13.26 22.64
N PRO A 135 -14.22 12.72 21.41
CA PRO A 135 -13.56 11.51 20.95
C PRO A 135 -12.07 11.57 21.25
N ALA A 136 -11.64 10.67 22.14
CA ALA A 136 -10.38 10.81 22.87
C ALA A 136 -9.23 11.17 21.92
N THR A 137 -8.81 12.44 21.97
CA THR A 137 -7.78 12.98 21.07
C THR A 137 -6.42 12.29 21.30
N SER A 138 -6.25 11.66 22.45
CA SER A 138 -5.22 10.70 22.79
C SER A 138 -5.81 9.29 22.92
N GLY A 139 -5.72 8.48 21.87
CA GLY A 139 -6.19 7.09 21.87
C GLY A 139 -5.57 6.20 20.78
N LEU A 140 -5.17 6.80 19.66
CA LEU A 140 -4.42 6.10 18.62
C LEU A 140 -2.92 6.09 18.98
N ALA A 141 -2.31 4.90 18.98
CA ALA A 141 -0.87 4.76 19.18
C ALA A 141 -0.09 5.46 18.05
N PRO A 142 1.10 6.04 18.33
CA PRO A 142 1.96 6.59 17.28
C PRO A 142 2.40 5.49 16.30
N PRO A 143 2.58 5.80 15.00
CA PRO A 143 3.00 4.81 14.02
C PRO A 143 4.42 4.31 14.31
N ARG A 144 4.64 3.02 14.07
CA ARG A 144 5.97 2.42 14.15
C ARG A 144 6.85 2.93 13.02
N LEU A 145 8.06 3.40 13.33
CA LEU A 145 9.04 3.83 12.33
C LEU A 145 9.95 2.66 11.97
N PHE A 146 10.09 2.36 10.69
CA PHE A 146 11.00 1.35 10.16
C PHE A 146 12.06 2.02 9.28
N ASP A 147 13.32 1.90 9.68
CA ASP A 147 14.46 2.43 8.92
C ASP A 147 14.74 1.61 7.66
N TYR A 148 15.56 2.18 6.76
CA TYR A 148 15.87 1.54 5.48
C TYR A 148 16.47 0.13 5.64
N LYS A 149 17.35 -0.07 6.63
CA LYS A 149 18.01 -1.37 6.87
C LYS A 149 16.98 -2.41 7.32
N THR A 150 16.04 -2.03 8.18
CA THR A 150 14.98 -2.92 8.65
C THR A 150 14.05 -3.31 7.50
N VAL A 151 13.69 -2.37 6.63
CA VAL A 151 12.89 -2.66 5.42
C VAL A 151 13.62 -3.62 4.48
N THR A 152 14.88 -3.34 4.12
CA THR A 152 15.62 -4.17 3.15
C THR A 152 16.02 -5.55 3.66
N SER A 153 16.10 -5.75 4.99
CA SER A 153 16.47 -7.03 5.59
C SER A 153 15.28 -7.98 5.81
N ASN A 154 14.04 -7.54 5.55
CA ASN A 154 12.81 -8.28 5.87
C ASN A 154 11.84 -8.47 4.68
N VAL A 155 12.27 -8.15 3.44
CA VAL A 155 11.45 -8.35 2.23
C VAL A 155 12.31 -8.91 1.11
N ALA A 156 11.96 -10.10 0.60
CA ALA A 156 12.58 -10.74 -0.53
C ALA A 156 11.84 -10.43 -1.85
N VAL A 157 12.51 -10.75 -2.97
CA VAL A 157 11.94 -10.64 -4.33
C VAL A 157 10.71 -11.54 -4.49
N VAL A 158 10.70 -12.73 -3.87
CA VAL A 158 9.58 -13.69 -3.97
C VAL A 158 8.33 -13.14 -3.28
N ASP A 159 8.46 -12.63 -2.05
CA ASP A 159 7.35 -12.01 -1.30
C ASP A 159 6.68 -10.88 -2.12
N ALA A 160 7.49 -10.07 -2.81
CA ALA A 160 7.01 -9.00 -3.67
C ALA A 160 6.30 -9.51 -4.93
N ILE A 161 6.75 -10.62 -5.52
CA ILE A 161 6.07 -11.26 -6.67
C ILE A 161 4.70 -11.79 -6.24
N GLU A 162 4.63 -12.55 -5.15
CA GLU A 162 3.37 -13.11 -4.64
C GLU A 162 2.36 -12.01 -4.28
N ALA A 163 2.79 -10.98 -3.54
CA ALA A 163 1.93 -9.86 -3.17
C ALA A 163 1.42 -9.05 -4.39
N ILE A 164 2.25 -8.87 -5.41
CA ILE A 164 1.86 -8.15 -6.64
C ILE A 164 0.96 -9.01 -7.52
N GLU A 165 1.18 -10.32 -7.59
CA GLU A 165 0.32 -11.27 -8.29
C GLU A 165 -1.10 -11.31 -7.67
N GLU A 166 -1.19 -11.39 -6.34
CA GLU A 166 -2.46 -11.32 -5.62
C GLU A 166 -3.16 -9.96 -5.82
N ALA A 167 -2.40 -8.86 -5.73
CA ALA A 167 -2.93 -7.51 -5.93
C ALA A 167 -3.50 -7.32 -7.34
N PHE A 168 -2.82 -7.79 -8.39
CA PHE A 168 -3.35 -7.76 -9.75
C PHE A 168 -4.58 -8.65 -9.91
N GLY A 169 -4.59 -9.83 -9.32
CA GLY A 169 -5.76 -10.72 -9.32
C GLY A 169 -7.00 -10.06 -8.69
N LYS A 170 -6.83 -9.33 -7.59
CA LYS A 170 -7.92 -8.56 -6.93
C LYS A 170 -8.29 -7.29 -7.72
N LEU A 171 -7.34 -6.62 -8.35
CA LEU A 171 -7.58 -5.43 -9.17
C LEU A 171 -8.43 -5.78 -10.39
N ALA A 172 -8.13 -6.89 -11.07
CA ALA A 172 -8.92 -7.42 -12.18
C ALA A 172 -10.36 -7.81 -11.76
N GLN A 173 -10.57 -8.14 -10.48
CA GLN A 173 -11.90 -8.41 -9.90
C GLN A 173 -12.63 -7.13 -9.44
N GLY A 174 -12.07 -5.93 -9.64
CA GLY A 174 -12.63 -4.67 -9.15
C GLY A 174 -12.57 -4.49 -7.63
N LYS A 175 -11.75 -5.29 -6.93
CA LYS A 175 -11.65 -5.30 -5.45
C LYS A 175 -10.54 -4.40 -4.91
N VAL A 176 -10.00 -3.49 -5.70
CA VAL A 176 -8.91 -2.59 -5.28
C VAL A 176 -9.28 -1.17 -5.64
N ASP A 177 -9.31 -0.30 -4.63
CA ASP A 177 -9.40 1.14 -4.83
C ASP A 177 -7.99 1.71 -5.00
N VAL A 178 -7.75 2.35 -6.14
CA VAL A 178 -6.49 2.99 -6.49
C VAL A 178 -6.80 4.35 -7.10
N PRO A 179 -6.66 5.46 -6.36
CA PRO A 179 -6.85 6.79 -6.90
C PRO A 179 -5.79 7.12 -7.97
N PHE A 180 -6.06 8.12 -8.80
CA PHE A 180 -5.06 8.64 -9.72
C PHE A 180 -3.89 9.25 -8.91
N PRO A 181 -2.62 9.03 -9.30
CA PRO A 181 -1.47 9.58 -8.58
C PRO A 181 -1.54 11.09 -8.44
N MET A 182 -1.31 11.60 -7.23
CA MET A 182 -1.07 13.03 -7.03
C MET A 182 0.41 13.33 -7.31
N HIS A 183 0.66 14.43 -8.00
CA HIS A 183 1.99 14.90 -8.36
C HIS A 183 2.23 16.27 -7.72
N ILE A 184 3.26 16.39 -6.89
CA ILE A 184 3.73 17.67 -6.35
C ILE A 184 5.02 18.01 -7.09
N GLY A 185 4.97 19.04 -7.95
CA GLY A 185 6.17 19.62 -8.54
C GLY A 185 6.92 20.46 -7.51
N ILE A 186 8.26 20.45 -7.56
CA ILE A 186 9.12 21.21 -6.67
C ILE A 186 10.03 22.07 -7.56
N ASP A 187 9.96 23.39 -7.37
CA ASP A 187 10.66 24.36 -8.20
C ASP A 187 12.17 24.09 -8.27
N GLU A 188 12.73 24.22 -9.47
CA GLU A 188 14.16 24.06 -9.65
C GLU A 188 14.91 25.18 -8.90
N THR A 189 15.86 24.76 -8.06
CA THR A 189 16.86 25.66 -7.49
C THR A 189 18.27 25.29 -7.95
N SER A 190 19.19 26.25 -7.88
CA SER A 190 20.63 26.00 -8.08
C SER A 190 21.14 24.85 -7.19
N ALA A 191 20.65 24.75 -5.96
CA ALA A 191 21.06 23.77 -4.95
C ALA A 191 20.39 22.38 -5.05
N ALA A 192 19.16 22.27 -5.58
CA ALA A 192 18.41 21.01 -5.64
C ALA A 192 18.25 20.42 -7.06
N GLY A 193 18.19 21.28 -8.09
CA GLY A 193 17.69 20.87 -9.40
C GLY A 193 16.16 20.81 -9.41
N PRO A 194 15.53 20.38 -10.52
CA PRO A 194 14.12 20.06 -10.52
C PRO A 194 13.86 18.86 -9.59
N GLY A 195 12.72 18.85 -8.93
CA GLY A 195 12.29 17.73 -8.11
C GLY A 195 10.79 17.52 -8.22
N ASP A 196 10.33 16.31 -7.92
CA ASP A 196 8.91 16.02 -7.85
C ASP A 196 8.61 14.92 -6.83
N CYS A 197 7.37 14.88 -6.35
CA CYS A 197 6.88 13.85 -5.44
C CYS A 197 5.60 13.22 -5.99
N HIS A 198 5.67 11.91 -6.22
CA HIS A 198 4.55 11.07 -6.62
C HIS A 198 3.89 10.46 -5.38
N ILE A 199 2.66 10.85 -5.08
CA ILE A 199 1.85 10.29 -3.98
C ILE A 199 0.86 9.28 -4.57
N LYS A 200 0.95 8.02 -4.13
CA LYS A 200 0.14 6.90 -4.66
C LYS A 200 -0.48 6.11 -3.51
N GLY A 201 -1.80 6.12 -3.39
CA GLY A 201 -2.57 5.31 -2.44
C GLY A 201 -3.06 3.99 -3.04
N GLY A 202 -3.38 3.03 -2.19
CA GLY A 202 -4.08 1.80 -2.57
C GLY A 202 -4.74 1.11 -1.38
N TYR A 203 -5.99 0.66 -1.57
CA TYR A 203 -6.73 -0.18 -0.64
C TYR A 203 -7.26 -1.43 -1.35
N VAL A 204 -7.07 -2.58 -0.73
CA VAL A 204 -7.63 -3.86 -1.18
C VAL A 204 -8.86 -4.16 -0.34
N SER A 205 -10.02 -4.34 -0.97
CA SER A 205 -11.29 -4.59 -0.27
C SER A 205 -11.19 -5.78 0.69
N GLY A 206 -11.55 -5.55 1.95
CA GLY A 206 -11.47 -6.52 3.04
C GLY A 206 -10.08 -6.69 3.67
N ALA A 207 -9.05 -5.97 3.21
CA ALA A 207 -7.77 -5.92 3.91
C ALA A 207 -7.89 -5.11 5.21
N LYS A 208 -7.12 -5.49 6.24
CA LYS A 208 -7.03 -4.77 7.52
C LYS A 208 -6.25 -3.45 7.43
N THR A 209 -5.56 -3.24 6.31
CA THR A 209 -4.72 -2.06 6.07
C THR A 209 -4.89 -1.49 4.66
N TRP A 210 -4.61 -0.20 4.54
CA TRP A 210 -4.39 0.49 3.27
C TRP A 210 -3.08 1.29 3.37
N THR A 211 -2.51 1.66 2.22
CA THR A 211 -1.16 2.20 2.18
C THR A 211 -1.06 3.39 1.23
N VAL A 212 -0.29 4.41 1.62
CA VAL A 212 0.11 5.52 0.75
C VAL A 212 1.63 5.55 0.63
N LYS A 213 2.13 5.59 -0.61
CA LYS A 213 3.53 5.87 -0.90
C LYS A 213 3.71 7.35 -1.21
N LEU A 214 4.70 7.99 -0.59
CA LEU A 214 5.26 9.27 -1.00
C LEU A 214 6.63 8.99 -1.61
N ALA A 215 6.79 9.16 -2.92
CA ALA A 215 8.05 8.91 -3.62
C ALA A 215 8.59 10.22 -4.23
N CYS A 216 9.63 10.76 -3.60
CA CYS A 216 10.40 11.90 -4.08
C CYS A 216 11.39 11.43 -5.15
N VAL A 217 11.29 11.97 -6.35
CA VAL A 217 12.08 11.57 -7.52
C VAL A 217 12.67 12.79 -8.24
N SER A 218 13.49 12.55 -9.26
CA SER A 218 14.16 13.59 -10.08
C SER A 218 15.22 14.47 -9.39
N PHE A 219 15.53 14.27 -8.11
CA PHE A 219 16.55 15.01 -7.33
C PHE A 219 18.01 14.70 -7.74
N TYR A 220 18.37 14.81 -9.02
CA TYR A 220 19.65 14.32 -9.56
C TYR A 220 20.89 15.05 -8.97
N LYS A 221 20.79 16.31 -8.54
CA LYS A 221 21.89 17.02 -7.84
C LYS A 221 22.19 16.46 -6.43
N ASN A 222 21.45 15.46 -5.96
CA ASN A 222 21.85 14.68 -4.78
C ASN A 222 23.10 13.82 -5.04
N LEU A 223 23.32 13.39 -6.30
CA LEU A 223 24.50 12.59 -6.66
C LEU A 223 25.80 13.35 -6.38
N ASP A 224 25.84 14.65 -6.66
CA ASP A 224 26.96 15.55 -6.35
C ASP A 224 27.26 15.65 -4.83
N LYS A 225 26.29 15.27 -3.99
CA LYS A 225 26.36 15.29 -2.52
C LYS A 225 26.57 13.88 -1.93
N GLY A 226 26.72 12.86 -2.77
CA GLY A 226 26.77 11.45 -2.34
C GLY A 226 25.43 10.91 -1.82
N LEU A 227 24.31 11.57 -2.13
CA LEU A 227 22.96 11.19 -1.71
C LEU A 227 22.18 10.52 -2.86
N PRO A 228 21.19 9.65 -2.57
CA PRO A 228 20.34 9.07 -3.60
C PRO A 228 19.54 10.12 -4.40
N PRO A 229 19.31 9.93 -5.72
CA PRO A 229 18.55 10.85 -6.59
C PRO A 229 17.02 10.75 -6.39
N GLY A 230 16.60 10.31 -5.21
CA GLY A 230 15.23 10.13 -4.80
C GLY A 230 15.13 9.23 -3.58
N GLY A 231 13.97 9.28 -2.93
CA GLY A 231 13.67 8.52 -1.73
C GLY A 231 12.19 8.65 -1.41
N GLY A 232 11.80 8.34 -0.18
CA GLY A 232 10.39 8.36 0.16
C GLY A 232 10.06 7.54 1.39
N ILE A 233 8.76 7.41 1.61
CA ILE A 233 8.17 6.60 2.67
C ILE A 233 6.92 5.88 2.14
N PHE A 234 6.65 4.71 2.71
CA PHE A 234 5.31 4.15 2.73
C PHE A 234 4.69 4.42 4.10
N VAL A 235 3.45 4.90 4.12
CA VAL A 235 2.61 5.06 5.31
C VAL A 235 1.54 3.99 5.27
N VAL A 236 1.52 3.11 6.26
CA VAL A 236 0.52 2.04 6.41
C VAL A 236 -0.51 2.47 7.43
N MET A 237 -1.77 2.37 7.04
CA MET A 237 -2.94 2.84 7.79
C MET A 237 -3.85 1.65 8.13
N ASN A 238 -4.47 1.67 9.31
CA ASN A 238 -5.50 0.73 9.69
C ASN A 238 -6.80 1.05 8.92
N ALA A 239 -7.42 0.03 8.31
CA ALA A 239 -8.63 0.20 7.51
C ALA A 239 -9.93 0.28 8.36
N GLU A 240 -9.91 -0.24 9.59
CA GLU A 240 -11.04 -0.24 10.53
C GLU A 240 -11.07 1.04 11.38
N THR A 241 -9.90 1.52 11.84
CA THR A 241 -9.80 2.66 12.76
C THR A 241 -9.25 3.95 12.14
N GLY A 242 -8.73 3.89 10.92
CA GLY A 242 -8.04 5.03 10.28
C GLY A 242 -6.68 5.39 10.91
N ALA A 243 -6.21 4.63 11.90
CA ALA A 243 -4.97 4.93 12.62
C ALA A 243 -3.71 4.69 11.77
N PRO A 244 -2.68 5.56 11.84
CA PRO A 244 -1.39 5.30 11.21
C PRO A 244 -0.66 4.19 12.00
N LEU A 245 -0.38 3.07 11.34
CA LEU A 245 0.27 1.90 11.95
C LEU A 245 1.78 1.94 11.79
N ALA A 246 2.27 2.35 10.61
CA ALA A 246 3.69 2.33 10.30
C ALA A 246 4.11 3.40 9.29
N ILE A 247 5.35 3.86 9.41
CA ILE A 247 6.06 4.63 8.39
C ILE A 247 7.35 3.88 8.07
N MET A 248 7.52 3.49 6.81
CA MET A 248 8.64 2.68 6.33
C MET A 248 9.51 3.50 5.38
N GLN A 249 10.81 3.63 5.67
CA GLN A 249 11.75 4.35 4.82
C GLN A 249 11.99 3.60 3.50
N GLU A 250 11.79 4.31 2.39
CA GLU A 250 11.73 3.77 1.03
C GLU A 250 12.70 4.56 0.15
N ASN A 251 14.00 4.27 0.29
CA ASN A 251 15.05 4.86 -0.56
C ASN A 251 15.07 4.13 -1.91
N ARG A 252 13.97 4.21 -2.65
CA ARG A 252 13.64 3.46 -3.89
C ARG A 252 13.49 1.94 -3.78
N PHE A 253 14.07 1.27 -2.77
CA PHE A 253 14.09 -0.19 -2.67
C PHE A 253 12.72 -0.85 -2.90
N LEU A 254 11.67 -0.42 -2.19
CA LEU A 254 10.34 -1.04 -2.33
C LEU A 254 9.69 -0.65 -3.66
N THR A 255 9.89 0.57 -4.16
CA THR A 255 9.48 0.97 -5.53
C THR A 255 10.12 0.08 -6.58
N ASP A 256 11.43 -0.15 -6.52
CA ASP A 256 12.15 -0.90 -7.54
C ASP A 256 11.76 -2.38 -7.46
N LEU A 257 11.69 -2.93 -6.23
CA LEU A 257 11.28 -4.31 -5.94
C LEU A 257 9.89 -4.63 -6.52
N ARG A 258 8.87 -3.81 -6.20
CA ARG A 258 7.51 -4.01 -6.73
C ARG A 258 7.41 -3.75 -8.24
N THR A 259 8.31 -2.95 -8.82
CA THR A 259 8.36 -2.74 -10.29
C THR A 259 8.91 -3.98 -10.98
N GLY A 260 10.00 -4.56 -10.47
CA GLY A 260 10.54 -5.83 -10.95
C GLY A 260 9.54 -6.99 -10.80
N ALA A 261 8.86 -7.06 -9.65
CA ALA A 261 7.82 -8.04 -9.38
C ALA A 261 6.66 -7.97 -10.41
N ALA A 262 6.17 -6.78 -10.75
CA ALA A 262 5.15 -6.62 -11.79
C ALA A 262 5.63 -7.10 -13.18
N GLY A 263 6.90 -6.86 -13.51
CA GLY A 263 7.53 -7.43 -14.71
C GLY A 263 7.60 -8.96 -14.68
N ALA A 264 7.99 -9.56 -13.55
CA ALA A 264 8.05 -11.01 -13.38
C ALA A 264 6.67 -11.69 -13.45
N VAL A 265 5.63 -11.09 -12.86
CA VAL A 265 4.23 -11.52 -13.04
C VAL A 265 3.84 -11.44 -14.52
N SER A 266 4.23 -10.37 -15.22
CA SER A 266 3.99 -10.24 -16.67
C SER A 266 4.69 -11.36 -17.47
N VAL A 267 5.95 -11.69 -17.16
CA VAL A 267 6.67 -12.85 -17.73
C VAL A 267 5.93 -14.16 -17.45
N LYS A 268 5.50 -14.40 -16.20
CA LYS A 268 4.83 -15.63 -15.76
C LYS A 268 3.54 -15.90 -16.55
N TYR A 269 2.76 -14.87 -16.85
CA TYR A 269 1.43 -15.00 -17.46
C TYR A 269 1.35 -14.68 -18.96
N LEU A 270 2.30 -13.91 -19.52
CA LEU A 270 2.25 -13.43 -20.91
C LEU A 270 3.35 -14.02 -21.81
N SER A 271 4.22 -14.89 -21.30
CA SER A 271 5.22 -15.63 -22.08
C SER A 271 5.05 -17.15 -21.92
N ALA A 272 5.50 -17.94 -22.90
CA ALA A 272 5.52 -19.39 -22.76
C ALA A 272 6.67 -19.83 -21.81
N PRO A 273 6.56 -20.96 -21.09
CA PRO A 273 7.63 -21.43 -20.19
C PRO A 273 8.99 -21.64 -20.86
N LYS A 274 9.00 -21.90 -22.17
CA LYS A 274 10.20 -22.05 -23.01
C LYS A 274 10.81 -20.74 -23.54
N HIS A 275 10.21 -19.59 -23.23
CA HIS A 275 10.74 -18.27 -23.60
C HIS A 275 11.75 -17.87 -22.53
N ASP A 276 13.03 -18.13 -22.81
CA ASP A 276 14.15 -17.98 -21.88
C ASP A 276 15.23 -17.02 -22.39
N GLN A 277 15.08 -16.45 -23.58
CA GLN A 277 15.95 -15.39 -24.08
C GLN A 277 15.39 -14.01 -23.68
N VAL A 278 16.07 -13.30 -22.78
CA VAL A 278 15.56 -12.07 -22.15
C VAL A 278 16.46 -10.88 -22.44
N GLY A 279 15.91 -9.88 -23.13
CA GLY A 279 16.59 -8.65 -23.49
C GLY A 279 16.22 -7.47 -22.58
N PHE A 280 17.21 -6.64 -22.24
CA PHE A 280 17.06 -5.41 -21.46
C PHE A 280 17.56 -4.20 -22.26
N ILE A 281 16.65 -3.29 -22.62
CA ILE A 281 16.97 -2.01 -23.26
C ILE A 281 16.92 -0.91 -22.18
N GLY A 282 18.09 -0.36 -21.86
CA GLY A 282 18.32 0.45 -20.67
C GLY A 282 18.87 -0.39 -19.52
N CYS A 283 20.06 -0.04 -19.03
CA CYS A 283 20.83 -0.86 -18.07
C CYS A 283 20.83 -0.27 -16.64
N GLY A 284 19.74 0.42 -16.28
CA GLY A 284 19.59 1.16 -15.01
C GLY A 284 19.17 0.30 -13.80
N ALA A 285 18.81 0.95 -12.70
CA ALA A 285 18.40 0.29 -11.46
C ALA A 285 17.20 -0.66 -11.63
N ILE A 286 16.15 -0.21 -12.34
CA ILE A 286 14.95 -1.03 -12.60
C ILE A 286 15.30 -2.27 -13.42
N ALA A 287 16.16 -2.18 -14.43
CA ALA A 287 16.59 -3.33 -15.23
C ALA A 287 17.27 -4.41 -14.37
N LYS A 288 18.06 -4.02 -13.36
CA LYS A 288 18.70 -4.97 -12.43
C LYS A 288 17.67 -5.70 -11.57
N VAL A 289 16.62 -5.00 -11.13
CA VAL A 289 15.55 -5.62 -10.33
C VAL A 289 14.59 -6.44 -11.20
N MET A 290 14.36 -6.05 -12.46
CA MET A 290 13.67 -6.86 -13.47
C MET A 290 14.43 -8.17 -13.74
N ALA A 291 15.76 -8.13 -13.88
CA ALA A 291 16.57 -9.34 -14.06
C ALA A 291 16.46 -10.30 -12.86
N ARG A 292 16.60 -9.79 -11.62
CA ARG A 292 16.41 -10.56 -10.38
C ARG A 292 15.01 -11.19 -10.28
N ALA A 293 13.97 -10.40 -10.53
CA ALA A 293 12.59 -10.89 -10.46
C ALA A 293 12.29 -11.90 -11.59
N THR A 294 12.85 -11.70 -12.78
CA THR A 294 12.75 -12.64 -13.90
C THR A 294 13.42 -13.98 -13.57
N ALA A 295 14.60 -13.97 -12.93
CA ALA A 295 15.28 -15.19 -12.50
C ALA A 295 14.42 -16.04 -11.53
N ALA A 296 13.56 -15.41 -10.73
CA ALA A 296 12.66 -16.12 -9.81
C ALA A 296 11.53 -16.87 -10.53
N VAL A 297 11.04 -16.37 -11.67
CA VAL A 297 9.94 -16.98 -12.46
C VAL A 297 10.41 -17.76 -13.69
N ARG A 298 11.64 -17.52 -14.15
CA ARG A 298 12.30 -18.19 -15.27
C ARG A 298 13.78 -18.44 -14.92
N PRO A 299 14.09 -19.41 -14.05
CA PRO A 299 15.47 -19.72 -13.65
C PRO A 299 16.33 -20.12 -14.85
N GLY A 300 17.60 -19.69 -14.86
CA GLY A 300 18.56 -20.05 -15.91
C GLY A 300 18.33 -19.37 -17.27
N PHE A 301 17.52 -18.31 -17.35
CA PHE A 301 17.31 -17.54 -18.58
C PHE A 301 18.63 -16.96 -19.13
N LYS A 302 18.72 -16.76 -20.44
CA LYS A 302 19.87 -16.10 -21.08
C LYS A 302 19.60 -14.61 -21.29
N GLY A 303 20.45 -13.77 -20.72
CA GLY A 303 20.34 -12.32 -20.75
C GLY A 303 21.03 -11.67 -21.95
N PHE A 304 20.39 -10.64 -22.51
CA PHE A 304 20.97 -9.71 -23.47
C PHE A 304 20.78 -8.27 -23.00
N ALA A 305 21.80 -7.43 -23.10
CA ALA A 305 21.69 -6.02 -22.67
C ALA A 305 22.11 -5.05 -23.78
N TYR A 306 21.37 -3.95 -23.89
CA TYR A 306 21.72 -2.81 -24.72
C TYR A 306 21.42 -1.50 -23.99
N GLY A 307 22.32 -0.53 -24.11
CA GLY A 307 22.14 0.81 -23.57
C GLY A 307 23.32 1.70 -23.94
N PHE A 308 23.11 3.02 -23.98
CA PHE A 308 24.15 3.99 -24.30
C PHE A 308 25.32 4.00 -23.30
N ALA A 309 25.08 3.54 -22.07
CA ALA A 309 26.08 3.37 -21.02
C ALA A 309 25.68 2.22 -20.08
N GLY A 310 26.67 1.66 -19.35
CA GLY A 310 26.45 0.70 -18.27
C GLY A 310 26.06 -0.73 -18.68
N ALA A 311 25.99 -1.05 -19.98
CA ALA A 311 25.62 -2.40 -20.44
C ALA A 311 26.66 -3.47 -20.06
N GLU A 312 27.95 -3.14 -20.12
CA GLU A 312 29.05 -4.04 -19.69
C GLU A 312 28.97 -4.33 -18.18
N ASP A 313 28.89 -3.28 -17.36
CA ASP A 313 28.75 -3.40 -15.89
C ASP A 313 27.48 -4.15 -15.48
N PHE A 314 26.37 -3.91 -16.19
CA PHE A 314 25.10 -4.61 -15.99
C PHE A 314 25.23 -6.11 -16.30
N CYS A 315 25.81 -6.47 -17.45
CA CYS A 315 26.01 -7.88 -17.81
C CYS A 315 26.94 -8.58 -16.81
N ALA A 316 28.06 -7.95 -16.45
CA ALA A 316 29.00 -8.50 -15.49
C ALA A 316 28.34 -8.73 -14.11
N GLN A 317 27.69 -7.70 -13.56
CA GLN A 317 27.04 -7.80 -12.26
C GLN A 317 25.90 -8.83 -12.25
N MET A 318 25.03 -8.83 -13.26
CA MET A 318 23.88 -9.76 -13.29
C MET A 318 24.32 -11.20 -13.59
N SER A 319 25.41 -11.41 -14.31
CA SER A 319 25.98 -12.77 -14.48
C SER A 319 26.55 -13.31 -13.18
N GLU A 320 27.32 -12.50 -12.45
CA GLU A 320 27.91 -12.87 -11.16
C GLU A 320 26.82 -13.11 -10.09
N GLU A 321 25.83 -12.23 -10.02
CA GLU A 321 24.80 -12.26 -8.97
C GLU A 321 23.77 -13.37 -9.18
N LEU A 322 23.37 -13.66 -10.43
CA LEU A 322 22.31 -14.61 -10.74
C LEU A 322 22.81 -15.98 -11.21
N GLY A 323 24.10 -16.10 -11.55
CA GLY A 323 24.67 -17.33 -12.11
C GLY A 323 24.13 -17.68 -13.50
N VAL A 324 23.78 -16.67 -14.32
CA VAL A 324 23.23 -16.84 -15.67
C VAL A 324 24.04 -16.08 -16.72
N ASP A 325 24.05 -16.57 -17.97
CA ASP A 325 24.75 -15.92 -19.08
C ASP A 325 24.12 -14.56 -19.44
N PHE A 326 24.85 -13.44 -19.30
CA PHE A 326 24.52 -12.18 -19.98
C PHE A 326 25.50 -11.83 -21.10
N ALA A 327 24.99 -11.30 -22.22
CA ALA A 327 25.78 -10.76 -23.32
C ALA A 327 25.37 -9.33 -23.69
N VAL A 328 26.37 -8.47 -23.91
CA VAL A 328 26.15 -7.11 -24.45
C VAL A 328 25.86 -7.21 -25.96
N CYS A 329 24.79 -6.57 -26.41
CA CYS A 329 24.45 -6.42 -27.82
C CYS A 329 24.95 -5.07 -28.37
N LYS A 330 25.28 -5.04 -29.67
CA LYS A 330 25.78 -3.84 -30.36
C LYS A 330 24.67 -2.86 -30.73
N SER A 331 23.42 -3.33 -30.79
CA SER A 331 22.23 -2.52 -31.06
C SER A 331 20.98 -3.10 -30.41
N ALA A 332 19.95 -2.26 -30.24
CA ALA A 332 18.62 -2.70 -29.84
C ALA A 332 18.03 -3.72 -30.83
N GLN A 333 18.31 -3.58 -32.14
CA GLN A 333 17.92 -4.55 -33.16
C GLN A 333 18.52 -5.94 -32.92
N GLU A 334 19.82 -6.03 -32.61
CA GLU A 334 20.47 -7.30 -32.31
C GLU A 334 19.83 -7.97 -31.10
N LEU A 335 19.59 -7.20 -30.03
CA LEU A 335 18.93 -7.65 -28.81
C LEU A 335 17.51 -8.16 -29.09
N CYS A 336 16.69 -7.39 -29.80
CA CYS A 336 15.31 -7.76 -30.14
C CYS A 336 15.26 -9.06 -30.96
N SER A 337 16.17 -9.26 -31.91
CA SER A 337 16.20 -10.47 -32.75
C SER A 337 16.53 -11.75 -31.96
N LYS A 338 17.26 -11.61 -30.86
CA LYS A 338 17.69 -12.71 -29.97
C LYS A 338 16.69 -13.01 -28.86
N SER A 339 15.79 -12.08 -28.53
CA SER A 339 14.99 -12.14 -27.30
C SER A 339 13.55 -12.61 -27.55
N ASP A 340 13.06 -13.46 -26.65
CA ASP A 340 11.64 -13.84 -26.54
C ASP A 340 10.87 -12.89 -25.62
N ILE A 341 11.58 -12.26 -24.68
CA ILE A 341 11.07 -11.26 -23.75
C ILE A 341 11.97 -10.03 -23.84
N VAL A 342 11.41 -8.83 -24.06
CA VAL A 342 12.15 -7.57 -24.13
C VAL A 342 11.62 -6.59 -23.10
N PHE A 343 12.48 -6.17 -22.19
CA PHE A 343 12.24 -5.10 -21.23
C PHE A 343 12.73 -3.76 -21.78
N THR A 344 11.94 -2.69 -21.63
CA THR A 344 12.38 -1.31 -21.88
C THR A 344 12.29 -0.47 -20.59
N GLN A 345 13.39 0.16 -20.21
CA GLN A 345 13.54 0.99 -19.00
C GLN A 345 14.49 2.18 -19.23
N THR A 346 14.21 2.99 -20.23
CA THR A 346 14.96 4.21 -20.53
C THR A 346 14.28 5.44 -19.92
N PRO A 347 15.03 6.51 -19.59
CA PRO A 347 14.47 7.76 -19.08
C PRO A 347 13.97 8.71 -20.19
N GLY A 348 13.98 8.28 -21.45
CA GLY A 348 13.84 9.14 -22.63
C GLY A 348 12.40 9.39 -23.11
N SER A 349 12.31 10.26 -24.13
CA SER A 349 11.11 10.55 -24.93
C SER A 349 11.08 9.83 -26.28
N GLU A 350 12.16 9.11 -26.61
CA GLU A 350 12.42 8.56 -27.95
C GLU A 350 12.12 7.06 -28.00
N VAL A 351 11.58 6.61 -29.14
CA VAL A 351 11.37 5.20 -29.42
C VAL A 351 12.69 4.42 -29.40
N VAL A 352 12.73 3.32 -28.64
CA VAL A 352 13.96 2.54 -28.38
C VAL A 352 14.06 1.23 -29.16
N LEU A 353 12.96 0.82 -29.82
CA LEU A 353 12.89 -0.39 -30.64
C LEU A 353 11.94 -0.23 -31.83
N GLU A 354 12.14 -1.02 -32.89
CA GLU A 354 11.18 -1.16 -33.99
C GLU A 354 10.47 -2.52 -33.93
N LYS A 355 9.18 -2.53 -34.27
CA LYS A 355 8.36 -3.76 -34.38
C LYS A 355 9.03 -4.86 -35.23
N LYS A 356 9.64 -4.46 -36.35
CA LYS A 356 10.28 -5.38 -37.32
C LYS A 356 11.55 -6.07 -36.79
N TRP A 357 12.08 -5.66 -35.63
CA TRP A 357 13.25 -6.28 -35.00
C TRP A 357 12.87 -7.41 -34.03
N LEU A 358 11.61 -7.45 -33.59
CA LEU A 358 11.11 -8.41 -32.59
C LEU A 358 10.80 -9.77 -33.23
N ARG A 359 10.90 -10.83 -32.43
CA ARG A 359 10.33 -12.14 -32.77
C ARG A 359 8.80 -12.04 -32.82
N SER A 360 8.15 -12.82 -33.68
CA SER A 360 6.68 -12.80 -33.83
C SER A 360 5.91 -13.20 -32.55
N HIS A 361 6.55 -13.91 -31.63
CA HIS A 361 6.03 -14.28 -30.32
C HIS A 361 6.59 -13.45 -29.15
N ALA A 362 7.32 -12.37 -29.42
CA ALA A 362 8.01 -11.60 -28.39
C ALA A 362 7.04 -10.94 -27.41
N LEU A 363 7.32 -11.08 -26.11
CA LEU A 363 6.68 -10.29 -25.06
C LEU A 363 7.48 -9.02 -24.82
N VAL A 364 6.87 -7.84 -25.00
CA VAL A 364 7.48 -6.55 -24.64
C VAL A 364 6.91 -6.06 -23.32
N ILE A 365 7.77 -5.74 -22.35
CA ILE A 365 7.41 -5.19 -21.05
C ILE A 365 8.05 -3.81 -20.92
N ALA A 366 7.29 -2.78 -21.27
CA ALA A 366 7.72 -1.39 -21.16
C ALA A 366 7.39 -0.82 -19.78
N SER A 367 8.37 -0.16 -19.14
CA SER A 367 8.16 0.51 -17.87
C SER A 367 8.97 1.81 -17.72
N GLY A 368 9.48 2.39 -18.82
CA GLY A 368 10.11 3.72 -18.84
C GLY A 368 9.12 4.89 -18.96
N SER A 369 8.01 4.72 -19.69
CA SER A 369 6.96 5.75 -19.77
C SER A 369 6.05 5.76 -18.54
N ASP A 370 6.30 6.72 -17.66
CA ASP A 370 5.52 7.02 -16.44
C ASP A 370 5.14 8.51 -16.29
N GLN A 371 5.42 9.32 -17.31
CA GLN A 371 5.21 10.77 -17.36
C GLN A 371 4.76 11.19 -18.78
N PRO A 372 3.97 12.28 -18.94
CA PRO A 372 3.40 12.68 -20.24
C PRO A 372 4.42 12.91 -21.38
N THR A 373 5.67 13.20 -21.05
CA THR A 373 6.76 13.47 -22.01
C THR A 373 7.51 12.22 -22.46
N LYS A 374 7.28 11.06 -21.82
CA LYS A 374 8.03 9.82 -22.08
C LYS A 374 7.29 8.87 -23.01
N GLN A 375 8.02 8.13 -23.82
CA GLN A 375 7.53 7.08 -24.71
C GLN A 375 8.72 6.24 -25.17
N GLU A 376 8.58 4.92 -25.19
CA GLU A 376 9.64 3.99 -25.61
C GLU A 376 9.24 3.14 -26.83
N LEU A 377 7.93 2.93 -27.05
CA LEU A 377 7.42 2.01 -28.05
C LEU A 377 6.82 2.75 -29.26
N PRO A 378 6.99 2.21 -30.48
CA PRO A 378 6.37 2.77 -31.67
C PRO A 378 4.89 2.41 -31.75
N VAL A 379 4.09 3.32 -32.32
CA VAL A 379 2.62 3.20 -32.42
C VAL A 379 2.18 1.94 -33.18
N ASP A 380 2.94 1.52 -34.21
CA ASP A 380 2.62 0.34 -35.02
C ASP A 380 2.80 -0.99 -34.27
N LEU A 381 3.68 -1.03 -33.26
CA LEU A 381 3.81 -2.15 -32.34
C LEU A 381 2.57 -2.23 -31.46
N LEU A 382 2.19 -1.13 -30.81
CA LEU A 382 1.03 -1.06 -29.92
C LEU A 382 -0.26 -1.45 -30.65
N ALA A 383 -0.52 -0.84 -31.81
CA ALA A 383 -1.70 -1.12 -32.63
C ALA A 383 -1.76 -2.55 -33.19
N GLY A 384 -0.61 -3.24 -33.27
CA GLY A 384 -0.51 -4.61 -33.78
C GLY A 384 -0.31 -5.68 -32.71
N SER A 385 -0.44 -5.35 -31.42
CA SER A 385 -0.17 -6.26 -30.30
C SER A 385 -1.38 -6.45 -29.39
N LYS A 386 -1.41 -7.56 -28.66
CA LYS A 386 -2.31 -7.70 -27.50
C LYS A 386 -1.76 -6.83 -26.36
N TYR A 387 -2.28 -5.62 -26.21
CA TYR A 387 -1.89 -4.72 -25.14
C TYR A 387 -2.47 -5.17 -23.78
N VAL A 388 -1.62 -5.26 -22.76
CA VAL A 388 -1.98 -5.55 -21.36
C VAL A 388 -1.32 -4.47 -20.51
N CYS A 389 -2.03 -3.92 -19.54
CA CYS A 389 -1.54 -2.87 -18.65
C CYS A 389 -1.98 -3.12 -17.21
N ASP A 390 -1.34 -2.40 -16.27
CA ASP A 390 -1.66 -2.41 -14.85
C ASP A 390 -2.96 -1.66 -14.56
N LEU A 391 -3.09 -0.41 -15.04
CA LEU A 391 -4.22 0.48 -14.80
C LEU A 391 -4.53 1.31 -16.04
N VAL A 392 -5.58 0.93 -16.79
CA VAL A 392 -6.08 1.62 -18.00
C VAL A 392 -6.20 3.14 -17.78
N LYS A 393 -6.75 3.57 -16.62
CA LYS A 393 -6.94 4.99 -16.25
C LYS A 393 -5.63 5.78 -16.11
N GLN A 394 -4.49 5.12 -15.89
CA GLN A 394 -3.17 5.75 -15.78
C GLN A 394 -2.41 5.68 -17.11
N VAL A 395 -2.33 4.49 -17.73
CA VAL A 395 -1.55 4.31 -18.96
C VAL A 395 -2.07 5.13 -20.15
N SER A 396 -3.37 5.41 -20.21
CA SER A 396 -3.96 6.29 -21.24
C SER A 396 -3.64 7.79 -21.09
N LYS A 397 -2.85 8.16 -20.07
CA LYS A 397 -2.42 9.55 -19.82
C LYS A 397 -0.91 9.71 -19.68
N VAL A 398 -0.23 8.74 -19.08
CA VAL A 398 1.20 8.85 -18.71
C VAL A 398 2.03 7.61 -19.04
N GLY A 399 1.47 6.64 -19.77
CA GLY A 399 2.17 5.46 -20.25
C GLY A 399 2.19 5.37 -21.79
N GLU A 400 2.60 4.21 -22.31
CA GLU A 400 2.74 3.97 -23.76
C GLU A 400 1.43 4.06 -24.57
N LEU A 401 0.25 3.99 -23.96
CA LEU A 401 -1.05 3.96 -24.66
C LEU A 401 -1.53 5.34 -25.16
N ARG A 402 -0.79 6.42 -24.89
CA ARG A 402 -1.21 7.82 -25.08
C ARG A 402 -1.25 8.29 -26.54
#